data_AF-A0A7V0I854-F1
#
_entry.id   AF-A0A7V0I854-F1
#
_cell.length_a   1.000
_cell.length_b   1.000
_cell.length_c   1.000
_cell.angle_alpha   90.00
_cell.angle_beta   90.00
_cell.angle_gamma   90.00
#
_symmetry.space_group_name_H-M   'P 1'
#
loop_
_entity.id
_entity.type
_entity.pdbx_description
1 polymer ?
#
loop_
_entity_poly.entity_id
_entity_poly.type
_entity_poly.pdbx_seq_one_letter_code
_entity_poly.pdbx_strand_id
1 'polypeptide(L)'
;MRGLLAVVVTLAIPLGVWAGWTFPTLQGEEIPLERFYEGKWCLDFVVAPECLACAVSIGWLRNWQAEQTQSRIQVALVVPWDTPELRAALEGVPFPVLVDSQFILASWFKVQVAPTVVLFAEATFEKKLEWPFQEEELRTKLSELEEFVIPRPQDLLGQEPPDFSGVDLAGSPVASKDLPRPVLLFFFSTSCPACRASLEMMDDLTRLVPVVLIVLTKGHELTPEDLGKLRDLKGKYGERLRVVLLGDREKEVMDHFRVRWTPTFFLVNAVGTLRAVWEGANETLPREIADLIQEAGDL
;
A
#
# COMPACT_ATOMS: atom_id res chain seq x y z
N MET A 1 16.08 -26.26 17.14
CA MET A 1 15.85 -24.83 16.83
C MET A 1 14.69 -24.75 15.83
N ARG A 2 13.47 -24.53 16.32
CA ARG A 2 12.30 -24.28 15.47
C ARG A 2 12.17 -22.76 15.36
N GLY A 3 12.60 -22.19 14.24
CA GLY A 3 12.38 -20.80 13.94
C GLY A 3 10.88 -20.56 13.76
N LEU A 4 10.28 -19.81 14.66
CA LEU A 4 8.93 -19.31 14.53
C LEU A 4 8.96 -18.31 13.36
N LEU A 5 8.45 -18.69 12.19
CA LEU A 5 8.10 -17.70 11.17
C LEU A 5 7.01 -16.82 11.77
N ALA A 6 7.37 -15.57 12.11
CA ALA A 6 6.38 -14.55 12.39
C ALA A 6 5.62 -14.31 11.08
N VAL A 7 4.45 -14.94 10.96
CA VAL A 7 3.49 -14.61 9.90
C VAL A 7 2.99 -13.20 10.22
N VAL A 8 3.65 -12.19 9.63
CA VAL A 8 3.09 -10.84 9.55
C VAL A 8 1.90 -10.96 8.61
N VAL A 9 0.71 -11.16 9.19
CA VAL A 9 -0.56 -10.98 8.51
C VAL A 9 -0.67 -9.49 8.21
N THR A 10 -0.12 -9.07 7.08
CA THR A 10 -0.37 -7.75 6.52
C THR A 10 -1.88 -7.68 6.29
N LEU A 11 -2.57 -6.85 7.06
CA LEU A 11 -4.00 -6.58 6.91
C LEU A 11 -4.21 -5.93 5.55
N ALA A 12 -4.42 -6.75 4.53
CA ALA A 12 -4.97 -6.29 3.27
C ALA A 12 -6.42 -5.92 3.55
N ILE A 13 -6.72 -4.61 3.57
CA ILE A 13 -8.10 -4.16 3.47
C ILE A 13 -8.65 -4.70 2.16
N PRO A 14 -9.82 -5.36 2.15
CA PRO A 14 -10.53 -5.60 0.90
C PRO A 14 -10.92 -4.22 0.34
N LEU A 15 -10.05 -3.64 -0.49
CA LEU A 15 -10.20 -2.32 -1.10
C LEU A 15 -11.54 -2.15 -1.83
N GLY A 16 -12.22 -3.25 -2.16
CA GLY A 16 -13.56 -3.23 -2.77
C GLY A 16 -14.74 -3.05 -1.81
N VAL A 17 -14.59 -3.33 -0.51
CA VAL A 17 -15.73 -3.30 0.44
C VAL A 17 -15.92 -1.93 1.08
N TRP A 18 -14.85 -1.14 1.20
CA TRP A 18 -14.84 0.14 1.93
C TRP A 18 -14.36 1.33 1.09
N ALA A 19 -14.34 1.19 -0.24
CA ALA A 19 -13.94 2.29 -1.14
C ALA A 19 -14.84 3.52 -0.94
N GLY A 20 -14.24 4.69 -0.73
CA GLY A 20 -14.96 5.94 -0.49
C GLY A 20 -15.54 6.08 0.92
N TRP A 21 -15.14 5.21 1.86
CA TRP A 21 -15.51 5.35 3.27
C TRP A 21 -14.85 6.60 3.88
N THR A 22 -15.62 7.38 4.64
CA THR A 22 -15.11 8.54 5.38
C THR A 22 -15.37 8.41 6.88
N PHE A 23 -14.45 8.95 7.68
CA PHE A 23 -14.57 9.04 9.12
C PHE A 23 -14.87 10.50 9.50
N PRO A 24 -16.07 10.79 10.05
CA PRO A 24 -16.34 12.13 10.56
C PRO A 24 -15.46 12.41 11.78
N THR A 25 -15.06 13.68 11.94
CA THR A 25 -14.31 14.14 13.10
C THR A 25 -15.20 14.95 14.04
N LEU A 26 -14.86 15.00 15.32
CA LEU A 26 -15.57 15.89 16.27
C LEU A 26 -15.44 17.37 15.87
N GLN A 27 -14.40 17.72 15.12
CA GLN A 27 -14.17 19.05 14.57
C GLN A 27 -15.05 19.39 13.35
N GLY A 28 -15.85 18.45 12.85
CA GLY A 28 -16.76 18.65 11.71
C GLY A 28 -16.09 18.45 10.34
N GLU A 29 -14.91 17.84 10.31
CA GLU A 29 -14.23 17.42 9.08
C GLU A 29 -14.57 15.95 8.77
N GLU A 30 -14.22 15.51 7.56
CA GLU A 30 -14.25 14.09 7.20
C GLU A 30 -12.88 13.65 6.70
N ILE A 31 -12.40 12.50 7.20
CA ILE A 31 -11.14 11.89 6.79
C ILE A 31 -11.45 10.63 5.97
N PRO A 32 -11.12 10.59 4.66
CA PRO A 32 -11.31 9.39 3.86
C PRO A 32 -10.39 8.27 4.33
N LEU A 33 -10.88 7.02 4.28
CA LEU A 33 -10.10 5.82 4.63
C LEU A 33 -8.78 5.77 3.85
N GLU A 34 -8.81 6.24 2.60
CA GLU A 34 -7.66 6.27 1.70
C GLU A 34 -6.49 7.09 2.26
N ARG A 35 -6.77 8.09 3.11
CA ARG A 35 -5.74 8.93 3.73
C ARG A 35 -4.82 8.15 4.67
N PHE A 36 -5.30 7.04 5.24
CA PHE A 36 -4.50 6.18 6.11
C PHE A 36 -3.51 5.31 5.33
N TYR A 37 -3.63 5.22 4.01
CA TYR A 37 -2.65 4.50 3.20
C TYR A 37 -1.39 5.29 2.89
N GLU A 38 -1.35 6.58 3.25
CA GLU A 38 -0.27 7.48 2.90
C GLU A 38 0.43 8.03 4.15
N GLY A 39 1.76 8.03 4.12
CA GLY A 39 2.59 8.60 5.17
C GLY A 39 2.61 7.76 6.45
N LYS A 40 2.83 8.44 7.57
CA LYS A 40 3.04 7.85 8.89
C LYS A 40 1.92 8.31 9.83
N TRP A 41 1.31 7.36 10.52
CA TRP A 41 0.15 7.60 11.39
C TRP A 41 0.40 7.07 12.79
N CYS A 42 -0.07 7.82 13.77
CA CYS A 42 -0.21 7.43 15.17
C CYS A 42 -1.68 7.62 15.56
N LEU A 43 -2.40 6.52 15.75
CA LEU A 43 -3.80 6.52 16.17
C LEU A 43 -3.89 6.09 17.63
N ASP A 44 -4.47 6.93 18.49
CA ASP A 44 -4.78 6.57 19.87
C ASP A 44 -6.28 6.28 20.01
N PHE A 45 -6.61 5.01 20.24
CA PHE A 45 -7.97 4.53 20.41
C PHE A 45 -8.40 4.75 21.86
N VAL A 46 -9.31 5.68 22.08
CA VAL A 46 -9.67 6.15 23.42
C VAL A 46 -11.17 6.07 23.66
N VAL A 47 -11.53 5.85 24.92
CA VAL A 47 -12.90 6.00 25.43
C VAL A 47 -12.86 7.10 26.48
N ALA A 48 -13.65 8.16 26.36
CA ALA A 48 -13.67 9.27 27.32
C ALA A 48 -15.13 9.63 27.63
N PRO A 49 -15.43 10.33 28.74
CA PRO A 49 -14.51 10.97 29.69
C PRO A 49 -13.99 10.10 30.85
N GLU A 50 -14.56 8.92 31.08
CA GLU A 50 -14.34 8.15 32.33
C GLU A 50 -13.02 7.35 32.36
N CYS A 51 -12.19 7.46 31.32
CA CYS A 51 -10.92 6.75 31.21
C CYS A 51 -9.74 7.62 31.60
N LEU A 52 -9.28 7.47 32.84
CA LEU A 52 -8.06 8.15 33.31
C LEU A 52 -6.82 7.75 32.50
N ALA A 53 -6.72 6.48 32.09
CA ALA A 53 -5.61 6.00 31.26
C ALA A 53 -5.56 6.71 29.89
N CYS A 54 -6.73 6.98 29.29
CA CYS A 54 -6.84 7.68 28.02
C CYS A 54 -6.42 9.14 28.15
N ALA A 55 -6.79 9.81 29.25
CA ALA A 55 -6.30 11.17 29.52
C ALA A 55 -4.76 11.22 29.63
N VAL A 56 -4.15 10.17 30.20
CA VAL A 56 -2.68 10.04 30.30
C VAL A 56 -2.04 9.86 28.91
N SER A 57 -2.51 8.92 28.07
CA SER A 57 -1.95 8.70 26.73
C SER A 57 -2.09 9.93 25.82
N ILE A 58 -3.26 10.59 25.85
CA ILE A 58 -3.51 11.84 25.13
C ILE A 58 -2.52 12.93 25.58
N GLY A 59 -2.29 13.04 26.90
CA GLY A 59 -1.32 14.00 27.46
C GLY A 59 0.09 13.77 26.94
N TRP A 60 0.55 12.52 26.90
CA TRP A 60 1.86 12.16 26.36
C TRP A 60 2.00 12.53 24.87
N LEU A 61 0.99 12.22 24.06
CA LEU A 61 0.99 12.58 22.64
C LEU A 61 0.99 14.08 22.42
N ARG A 62 0.23 14.85 23.22
CA ARG A 62 0.22 16.33 23.15
C ARG A 62 1.59 16.91 23.43
N ASN A 63 2.26 16.42 24.48
CA ASN A 63 3.61 16.88 24.84
C ASN A 63 4.60 16.54 23.74
N TRP A 64 4.59 15.29 23.24
CA TRP A 64 5.46 14.86 22.16
C TRP A 64 5.24 15.71 20.89
N GLN A 65 4.00 15.94 20.45
CA GLN A 65 3.75 16.74 19.25
C GLN A 65 4.20 18.19 19.42
N ALA A 66 4.03 18.78 20.61
CA ALA A 66 4.52 20.13 20.89
C ALA A 66 6.06 20.24 20.83
N GLU A 67 6.77 19.15 21.13
CA GLU A 67 8.24 19.06 20.99
C GLU A 67 8.67 18.86 19.52
N GLN A 68 7.83 18.24 18.69
CA GLN A 68 8.16 17.93 17.29
C GLN A 68 7.73 19.02 16.31
N THR A 69 8.66 19.87 15.89
CA THR A 69 8.41 20.92 14.89
C THR A 69 8.54 20.45 13.44
N GLN A 70 9.12 19.27 13.20
CA GLN A 70 9.44 18.76 11.87
C GLN A 70 8.91 17.33 11.60
N SER A 71 8.32 16.67 12.60
CA SER A 71 7.81 15.31 12.42
C SER A 71 6.72 15.27 11.35
N ARG A 72 6.75 14.23 10.53
CA ARG A 72 5.72 13.95 9.51
C ARG A 72 4.68 12.93 9.97
N ILE A 73 4.73 12.51 11.23
CA ILE A 73 3.74 11.59 11.80
C ILE A 73 2.44 12.36 12.04
N GLN A 74 1.38 11.89 11.40
CA GLN A 74 0.02 12.38 11.62
C GLN A 74 -0.54 11.69 12.87
N VAL A 75 -0.92 12.48 13.86
CA VAL A 75 -1.55 11.98 15.09
C VAL A 75 -3.05 12.22 15.02
N ALA A 76 -3.85 11.21 15.36
CA ALA A 76 -5.29 11.33 15.51
C ALA A 76 -5.80 10.50 16.70
N LEU A 77 -6.87 10.96 17.32
CA LEU A 77 -7.62 10.15 18.29
C LEU A 77 -8.73 9.40 17.56
N VAL A 78 -9.00 8.17 17.97
CA VAL A 78 -10.11 7.37 17.46
C VAL A 78 -11.05 7.06 18.61
N VAL A 79 -12.31 7.48 18.46
CA VAL A 79 -13.36 7.33 19.47
C VAL A 79 -14.51 6.52 18.91
N PRO A 80 -15.18 5.68 19.72
CA PRO A 80 -16.27 4.85 19.22
C PRO A 80 -17.55 5.65 18.93
N TRP A 81 -17.82 6.74 19.65
CA TRP A 81 -19.07 7.49 19.52
C TRP A 81 -18.85 8.99 19.70
N ASP A 82 -19.75 9.78 19.14
CA ASP A 82 -19.82 11.22 19.36
C ASP A 82 -20.86 11.54 20.44
N THR A 83 -20.41 11.97 21.62
CA THR A 83 -21.28 12.42 22.71
C THR A 83 -20.89 13.81 23.20
N PRO A 84 -21.83 14.59 23.77
CA PRO A 84 -21.51 15.89 24.36
C PRO A 84 -20.40 15.83 25.43
N GLU A 85 -20.41 14.79 26.26
CA GLU A 85 -19.42 14.59 27.33
C GLU A 85 -18.03 14.34 26.75
N LEU A 86 -17.94 13.54 25.68
CA LEU A 86 -16.70 13.29 24.98
C LEU A 86 -16.17 14.55 24.30
N ARG A 87 -17.03 15.31 23.62
CA ARG A 87 -16.66 16.58 22.99
C ARG A 87 -16.08 17.56 24.02
N ALA A 88 -16.71 17.66 25.19
CA ALA A 88 -16.20 18.50 26.28
C ALA A 88 -14.84 17.98 26.81
N ALA A 89 -14.68 16.67 26.97
CA ALA A 89 -13.44 16.08 27.48
C ALA A 89 -12.25 16.20 26.52
N LEU A 90 -12.52 16.28 25.21
CA LEU A 90 -11.50 16.39 24.16
C LEU A 90 -11.43 17.80 23.57
N GLU A 91 -12.06 18.79 24.21
CA GLU A 91 -12.00 20.18 23.79
C GLU A 91 -10.54 20.68 23.81
N GLY A 92 -10.10 21.30 22.70
CA GLY A 92 -8.74 21.84 22.59
C GLY A 92 -7.63 20.80 22.40
N VAL A 93 -7.96 19.53 22.16
CA VAL A 93 -6.99 18.55 21.65
C VAL A 93 -6.50 19.00 20.27
N PRO A 94 -5.17 19.04 20.01
CA PRO A 94 -4.60 19.56 18.76
C PRO A 94 -4.69 18.57 17.58
N PHE A 95 -5.27 17.39 17.80
CA PHE A 95 -5.40 16.32 16.83
C PHE A 95 -6.83 16.21 16.31
N PRO A 96 -7.04 15.75 15.06
CA PRO A 96 -8.34 15.26 14.62
C PRO A 96 -8.83 14.15 15.55
N VAL A 97 -10.12 14.19 15.90
CA VAL A 97 -10.77 13.14 16.69
C VAL A 97 -11.77 12.41 15.80
N LEU A 98 -11.37 11.26 15.28
CA LEU A 98 -12.13 10.41 14.36
C LEU A 98 -13.20 9.63 15.10
N VAL A 99 -14.43 9.65 14.59
CA VAL A 99 -15.54 8.84 15.12
C VAL A 99 -15.64 7.52 14.35
N ASP A 100 -15.17 6.43 14.95
CA ASP A 100 -15.22 5.08 14.40
C ASP A 100 -16.48 4.31 14.89
N SER A 101 -17.65 4.86 14.57
CA SER A 101 -18.95 4.35 15.07
C SER A 101 -19.30 2.93 14.65
N GLN A 102 -18.66 2.42 13.60
CA GLN A 102 -18.82 1.06 13.11
C GLN A 102 -17.64 0.14 13.46
N PHE A 103 -16.70 0.62 14.27
CA PHE A 103 -15.49 -0.12 14.67
C PHE A 103 -14.67 -0.61 13.47
N ILE A 104 -14.62 0.13 12.37
CA ILE A 104 -13.87 -0.25 11.16
C ILE A 104 -12.37 -0.17 11.46
N LEU A 105 -11.88 0.95 11.99
CA LEU A 105 -10.47 1.11 12.35
C LEU A 105 -10.11 0.22 13.55
N ALA A 106 -10.99 0.15 14.55
CA ALA A 106 -10.79 -0.72 15.71
C ALA A 106 -10.69 -2.20 15.30
N SER A 107 -11.54 -2.65 14.37
CA SER A 107 -11.48 -4.01 13.82
C SER A 107 -10.24 -4.23 12.96
N TRP A 108 -9.86 -3.25 12.13
CA TRP A 108 -8.64 -3.31 11.31
C TRP A 108 -7.43 -3.60 12.20
N PHE A 109 -7.21 -2.80 13.24
CA PHE A 109 -6.05 -2.97 14.12
C PHE A 109 -6.26 -3.95 15.28
N LYS A 110 -7.40 -4.64 15.30
CA LYS A 110 -7.79 -5.61 16.34
C LYS A 110 -7.64 -5.00 17.73
N VAL A 111 -8.18 -3.80 17.92
CA VAL A 111 -8.15 -3.06 19.19
C VAL A 111 -9.13 -3.72 20.15
N GLN A 112 -8.64 -4.10 21.33
CA GLN A 112 -9.44 -4.80 22.35
C GLN A 112 -9.59 -4.02 23.66
N VAL A 113 -8.73 -3.03 23.89
CA VAL A 113 -8.67 -2.23 25.11
C VAL A 113 -8.42 -0.77 24.77
N ALA A 114 -8.84 0.15 25.64
CA ALA A 114 -8.54 1.57 25.53
C ALA A 114 -7.78 2.04 26.79
N PRO A 115 -6.73 2.88 26.65
CA PRO A 115 -6.18 3.34 25.39
C PRO A 115 -5.40 2.22 24.65
N THR A 116 -5.41 2.27 23.32
CA THR A 116 -4.49 1.50 22.48
C THR A 116 -3.89 2.43 21.45
N VAL A 117 -2.56 2.53 21.40
CA VAL A 117 -1.87 3.31 20.37
C VAL A 117 -1.42 2.40 19.23
N VAL A 118 -1.78 2.75 18.01
CA VAL A 118 -1.36 2.07 16.78
C VAL A 118 -0.50 3.04 15.98
N LEU A 119 0.74 2.63 15.69
CA LEU A 119 1.68 3.38 14.87
C LEU A 119 1.92 2.61 13.57
N PHE A 120 1.69 3.24 12.43
CA PHE A 120 1.85 2.57 11.16
C PHE A 120 2.31 3.49 10.02
N ALA A 121 2.91 2.89 8.99
CA ALA A 121 3.34 3.59 7.79
C ALA A 121 2.99 2.76 6.53
N GLU A 122 2.04 3.28 5.74
CA GLU A 122 1.60 2.71 4.44
C GLU A 122 1.42 1.17 4.44
N ALA A 123 0.87 0.62 5.54
CA ALA A 123 0.69 -0.83 5.78
C ALA A 123 1.98 -1.69 5.79
N THR A 124 3.16 -1.07 5.82
CA THR A 124 4.48 -1.75 5.83
C THR A 124 5.11 -1.83 7.21
N PHE A 125 4.78 -0.87 8.06
CA PHE A 125 5.17 -0.81 9.45
C PHE A 125 3.89 -0.77 10.27
N GLU A 126 3.79 -1.61 11.30
CA GLU A 126 2.72 -1.57 12.29
C GLU A 126 3.31 -1.93 13.65
N LYS A 127 3.07 -1.06 14.64
CA LYS A 127 3.33 -1.30 16.05
C LYS A 127 2.07 -0.96 16.82
N LYS A 128 1.75 -1.77 17.83
CA LYS A 128 0.59 -1.57 18.68
C LYS A 128 1.03 -1.61 20.15
N LEU A 129 0.56 -0.63 20.92
CA LEU A 129 0.73 -0.52 22.36
C LEU A 129 -0.65 -0.57 23.01
N GLU A 130 -0.98 -1.72 23.60
CA GLU A 130 -2.22 -1.91 24.35
C GLU A 130 -1.98 -1.56 25.82
N TRP A 131 -2.91 -0.85 26.46
CA TRP A 131 -2.76 -0.50 27.87
C TRP A 131 -2.64 -1.74 28.79
N PRO A 132 -1.77 -1.72 29.82
CA PRO A 132 -0.90 -0.62 30.24
C PRO A 132 0.44 -0.56 29.48
N PHE A 133 0.81 0.63 29.02
CA PHE A 133 2.14 0.94 28.47
C PHE A 133 2.69 2.21 29.12
N GLN A 134 4.02 2.37 29.11
CA GLN A 134 4.69 3.55 29.67
C GLN A 134 4.95 4.63 28.60
N GLU A 135 5.13 5.89 29.03
CA GLU A 135 5.46 7.00 28.13
C GLU A 135 6.72 6.73 27.30
N GLU A 136 7.74 6.13 27.91
CA GLU A 136 9.00 5.79 27.24
C GLU A 136 8.81 4.76 26.11
N GLU A 137 7.90 3.80 26.28
CA GLU A 137 7.56 2.83 25.23
C GLU A 137 6.90 3.53 24.04
N LEU A 138 5.94 4.42 24.30
CA LEU A 138 5.30 5.24 23.27
C LEU A 138 6.32 6.10 22.52
N ARG A 139 7.18 6.81 23.25
CA ARG A 139 8.23 7.65 22.64
C ARG A 139 9.21 6.83 21.80
N THR A 140 9.60 5.65 22.26
CA THR A 140 10.45 4.73 21.50
C THR A 140 9.78 4.33 20.18
N LYS A 141 8.49 3.98 20.20
CA LYS A 141 7.77 3.62 18.98
C LYS A 141 7.55 4.79 18.02
N LEU A 142 7.33 5.99 18.55
CA LEU A 142 7.28 7.20 17.72
C LEU A 142 8.61 7.48 17.04
N SER A 143 9.74 7.31 17.74
CA SER A 143 11.07 7.42 17.13
C SER A 143 11.33 6.34 16.08
N GLU A 144 10.98 5.08 16.36
CA GLU A 144 11.07 3.99 15.36
C GLU A 144 10.26 4.32 14.10
N LEU A 145 9.04 4.84 14.27
CA LEU A 145 8.19 5.25 13.15
C LEU A 145 8.78 6.46 12.41
N GLU A 146 9.33 7.45 13.10
CA GLU A 146 9.95 8.64 12.50
C GLU A 146 11.18 8.26 11.66
N GLU A 147 12.01 7.33 12.15
CA GLU A 147 13.19 6.83 11.45
C GLU A 147 12.84 5.84 10.31
N PHE A 148 11.68 5.19 10.39
CA PHE A 148 11.27 4.20 9.39
C PHE A 148 11.17 4.83 7.99
N VAL A 149 11.99 4.36 7.06
CA VAL A 149 11.92 4.73 5.65
C VAL A 149 10.96 3.78 4.96
N ILE A 150 9.85 4.31 4.43
CA ILE A 150 8.88 3.54 3.66
C ILE A 150 9.57 3.03 2.39
N PRO A 151 9.70 1.71 2.18
CA PRO A 151 10.32 1.17 0.98
C PRO A 151 9.49 1.53 -0.26
N ARG A 152 10.15 2.10 -1.26
CA ARG A 152 9.55 2.53 -2.52
C ARG A 152 10.06 1.69 -3.69
N PRO A 153 9.25 1.43 -4.73
CA PRO A 153 9.75 0.69 -5.89
C PRO A 153 10.86 1.44 -6.65
N GLN A 154 10.95 2.77 -6.53
CA GLN A 154 12.06 3.59 -7.05
C GLN A 154 13.41 3.29 -6.37
N ASP A 155 13.41 2.75 -5.14
CA ASP A 155 14.65 2.35 -4.46
C ASP A 155 15.37 1.19 -5.18
N LEU A 156 14.68 0.50 -6.10
CA LEU A 156 15.20 -0.61 -6.89
C LEU A 156 15.90 -0.17 -8.19
N LEU A 157 15.88 1.13 -8.52
CA LEU A 157 16.51 1.64 -9.74
C LEU A 157 18.01 1.31 -9.80
N GLY A 158 18.47 0.88 -10.97
CA GLY A 158 19.85 0.44 -11.22
C GLY A 158 20.17 -0.98 -10.75
N GLN A 159 19.26 -1.66 -10.05
CA GLN A 159 19.44 -3.05 -9.59
C GLN A 159 18.83 -4.03 -10.59
N GLU A 160 19.22 -5.31 -10.52
CA GLU A 160 18.47 -6.37 -11.21
C GLU A 160 17.04 -6.45 -10.62
N PRO A 161 16.01 -6.66 -11.46
CA PRO A 161 14.65 -6.81 -10.96
C PRO A 161 14.57 -8.05 -10.06
N PRO A 162 13.80 -7.99 -8.95
CA PRO A 162 13.63 -9.17 -8.10
C PRO A 162 13.12 -10.39 -8.87
N ASP A 163 13.65 -11.56 -8.53
CA ASP A 163 13.23 -12.81 -9.15
C ASP A 163 11.78 -13.16 -8.80
N PHE A 164 11.01 -13.51 -9.82
CA PHE A 164 9.69 -14.09 -9.68
C PHE A 164 9.46 -15.27 -10.63
N SER A 165 8.45 -16.08 -10.29
CA SER A 165 7.90 -17.10 -11.17
C SER A 165 6.40 -17.14 -11.01
N GLY A 166 5.73 -17.63 -12.04
CA GLY A 166 4.29 -17.85 -12.05
C GLY A 166 3.92 -18.83 -13.14
N VAL A 167 2.67 -18.74 -13.61
CA VAL A 167 2.19 -19.51 -14.76
C VAL A 167 1.56 -18.60 -15.78
N ASP A 168 1.56 -19.01 -17.05
CA ASP A 168 0.80 -18.33 -18.08
C ASP A 168 -0.68 -18.74 -18.07
N LEU A 169 -1.49 -18.20 -18.98
CA LEU A 169 -2.92 -18.52 -19.10
C LEU A 169 -3.23 -19.98 -19.47
N ALA A 170 -2.23 -20.76 -19.91
CA ALA A 170 -2.35 -22.19 -20.17
C ALA A 170 -1.82 -23.05 -19.00
N GLY A 171 -1.36 -22.42 -17.91
CA GLY A 171 -0.77 -23.11 -16.76
C GLY A 171 0.69 -23.49 -16.96
N SER A 172 1.34 -23.02 -18.03
CA SER A 172 2.76 -23.30 -18.28
C SER A 172 3.62 -22.44 -17.37
N PRO A 173 4.69 -22.98 -16.76
CA PRO A 173 5.56 -22.22 -15.86
C PRO A 173 6.28 -21.08 -16.60
N VAL A 174 6.36 -19.92 -15.95
CA VAL A 174 7.11 -18.75 -16.42
C VAL A 174 8.06 -18.30 -15.31
N ALA A 175 9.34 -18.15 -15.62
CA ALA A 175 10.32 -17.53 -14.72
C ALA A 175 10.78 -16.18 -15.26
N SER A 176 10.99 -15.23 -14.36
CA SER A 176 11.43 -13.85 -14.65
C SER A 176 12.74 -13.73 -15.43
N LYS A 177 13.64 -14.69 -15.23
CA LYS A 177 14.91 -14.85 -15.98
C LYS A 177 14.73 -15.24 -17.45
N ASP A 178 13.59 -15.84 -17.82
CA ASP A 178 13.28 -16.30 -19.18
C ASP A 178 12.46 -15.26 -19.97
N LEU A 179 12.27 -14.07 -19.38
CA LEU A 179 11.60 -12.94 -20.01
C LEU A 179 12.54 -12.23 -20.98
N PRO A 180 12.01 -11.64 -22.08
CA PRO A 180 12.83 -10.85 -22.99
C PRO A 180 13.48 -9.65 -22.27
N ARG A 181 14.51 -9.09 -22.90
CA ARG A 181 15.17 -7.85 -22.51
C ARG A 181 15.37 -6.99 -23.77
N PRO A 182 15.10 -5.68 -23.74
CA PRO A 182 14.39 -4.96 -22.68
C PRO A 182 12.94 -5.46 -22.51
N VAL A 183 12.32 -5.19 -21.36
CA VAL A 183 10.93 -5.57 -21.09
C VAL A 183 10.25 -4.57 -20.15
N LEU A 184 8.98 -4.30 -20.39
CA LEU A 184 8.13 -3.58 -19.47
C LEU A 184 7.33 -4.58 -18.61
N LEU A 185 7.60 -4.60 -17.31
CA LEU A 185 6.77 -5.32 -16.35
C LEU A 185 5.60 -4.41 -15.95
N PHE A 186 4.39 -4.90 -16.08
CA PHE A 186 3.17 -4.18 -15.74
C PHE A 186 2.40 -4.95 -14.67
N PHE A 187 2.49 -4.48 -13.42
CA PHE A 187 1.68 -4.96 -12.31
C PHE A 187 0.25 -4.44 -12.42
N PHE A 188 -0.68 -5.36 -12.63
CA PHE A 188 -2.04 -5.10 -13.09
C PHE A 188 -3.06 -5.86 -12.26
N SER A 189 -4.29 -5.35 -12.16
CA SER A 189 -5.42 -6.08 -11.58
C SER A 189 -6.69 -5.79 -12.37
N THR A 190 -7.48 -6.82 -12.68
CA THR A 190 -8.70 -6.68 -13.50
C THR A 190 -9.78 -5.83 -12.84
N SER A 191 -9.79 -5.80 -11.50
CA SER A 191 -10.72 -5.02 -10.70
C SER A 191 -10.33 -3.54 -10.57
N CYS A 192 -9.10 -3.15 -10.92
CA CYS A 192 -8.62 -1.77 -10.78
C CYS A 192 -9.04 -0.86 -11.98
N PRO A 193 -9.80 0.23 -11.74
CA PRO A 193 -10.18 1.16 -12.80
C PRO A 193 -8.98 1.83 -13.50
N ALA A 194 -7.99 2.30 -12.74
CA ALA A 194 -6.79 2.92 -13.29
C ALA A 194 -5.98 1.95 -14.18
N CYS A 195 -5.90 0.68 -13.78
CA CYS A 195 -5.30 -0.36 -14.60
C CYS A 195 -6.01 -0.53 -15.95
N ARG A 196 -7.34 -0.49 -15.96
CA ARG A 196 -8.12 -0.60 -17.21
C ARG A 196 -7.89 0.60 -18.11
N ALA A 197 -7.79 1.82 -17.57
CA ALA A 197 -7.42 3.00 -18.34
C ALA A 197 -6.02 2.86 -18.94
N SER A 198 -5.05 2.30 -18.21
CA SER A 198 -3.71 2.05 -18.75
C SER A 198 -3.66 1.03 -19.90
N LEU A 199 -4.69 0.19 -20.08
CA LEU A 199 -4.76 -0.71 -21.22
C LEU A 199 -4.94 0.03 -22.56
N GLU A 200 -5.42 1.28 -22.54
CA GLU A 200 -5.58 2.12 -23.74
C GLU A 200 -4.22 2.43 -24.40
N MET A 201 -3.14 2.48 -23.61
CA MET A 201 -1.78 2.74 -24.11
C MET A 201 -1.07 1.48 -24.62
N MET A 202 -1.65 0.29 -24.47
CA MET A 202 -0.97 -0.97 -24.78
C MET A 202 -0.59 -1.11 -26.26
N ASP A 203 -1.33 -0.48 -27.18
CA ASP A 203 -0.99 -0.47 -28.61
C ASP A 203 0.34 0.25 -28.88
N ASP A 204 0.65 1.30 -28.12
CA ASP A 204 1.91 2.04 -28.21
C ASP A 204 3.02 1.33 -27.42
N LEU A 205 2.74 0.90 -26.18
CA LEU A 205 3.71 0.22 -25.33
C LEU A 205 4.27 -1.04 -25.99
N THR A 206 3.41 -1.88 -26.55
CA THR A 206 3.82 -3.14 -27.21
C THR A 206 4.54 -2.93 -28.54
N ARG A 207 4.51 -1.73 -29.13
CA ARG A 207 5.35 -1.38 -30.29
C ARG A 207 6.76 -0.96 -29.87
N LEU A 208 6.89 -0.40 -28.67
CA LEU A 208 8.17 0.08 -28.15
C LEU A 208 8.98 -1.04 -27.50
N VAL A 209 8.32 -1.90 -26.72
CA VAL A 209 8.98 -2.92 -25.90
C VAL A 209 8.04 -4.09 -25.63
N PRO A 210 8.53 -5.35 -25.54
CA PRO A 210 7.72 -6.44 -25.02
C PRO A 210 7.14 -6.12 -23.64
N VAL A 211 5.87 -6.46 -23.42
CA VAL A 211 5.18 -6.21 -22.15
C VAL A 211 4.89 -7.53 -21.46
N VAL A 212 5.16 -7.58 -20.16
CA VAL A 212 4.78 -8.68 -19.27
C VAL A 212 3.74 -8.16 -18.28
N LEU A 213 2.50 -8.59 -18.48
CA LEU A 213 1.39 -8.29 -17.59
C LEU A 213 1.42 -9.25 -16.41
N ILE A 214 1.82 -8.73 -15.25
CA ILE A 214 1.85 -9.45 -13.97
C ILE A 214 0.49 -9.22 -13.30
N VAL A 215 -0.35 -10.26 -13.30
CA VAL A 215 -1.73 -10.17 -12.84
C VAL A 215 -1.79 -10.42 -11.33
N LEU A 216 -2.30 -9.41 -10.62
CA LEU A 216 -2.57 -9.43 -9.19
C LEU A 216 -4.05 -9.66 -8.95
N THR A 217 -4.37 -10.73 -8.23
CA THR A 217 -5.73 -11.12 -7.87
C THR A 217 -6.16 -10.60 -6.50
N LYS A 218 -5.22 -10.08 -5.69
CA LYS A 218 -5.45 -9.51 -4.36
C LYS A 218 -6.23 -10.47 -3.45
N GLY A 219 -5.90 -11.76 -3.53
CA GLY A 219 -6.55 -12.81 -2.74
C GLY A 219 -7.93 -13.24 -3.22
N HIS A 220 -8.34 -12.82 -4.42
CA HIS A 220 -9.59 -13.24 -5.06
C HIS A 220 -9.27 -14.25 -6.17
N GLU A 221 -10.18 -15.16 -6.49
CA GLU A 221 -10.03 -16.03 -7.66
C GLU A 221 -10.39 -15.25 -8.93
N LEU A 222 -9.63 -15.47 -10.02
CA LEU A 222 -9.97 -14.90 -11.32
C LEU A 222 -11.24 -15.58 -11.84
N THR A 223 -12.25 -14.78 -12.16
CA THR A 223 -13.49 -15.28 -12.74
C THR A 223 -13.27 -15.77 -14.19
N PRO A 224 -14.19 -16.59 -14.74
CA PRO A 224 -14.15 -16.93 -16.16
C PRO A 224 -14.16 -15.70 -17.08
N GLU A 225 -14.81 -14.60 -16.66
CA GLU A 225 -14.82 -13.33 -17.39
C GLU A 225 -13.44 -12.66 -17.36
N ASP A 226 -12.77 -12.62 -16.20
CA ASP A 226 -11.40 -12.09 -16.08
C ASP A 226 -10.44 -12.85 -16.98
N LEU A 227 -10.50 -14.19 -16.96
CA LEU A 227 -9.68 -15.05 -17.81
C LEU A 227 -9.99 -14.83 -19.30
N GLY A 228 -11.25 -14.61 -19.67
CA GLY A 228 -11.66 -14.24 -21.02
C GLY A 228 -10.97 -12.95 -21.48
N LYS A 229 -11.06 -11.88 -20.68
CA LYS A 229 -10.42 -10.59 -20.98
C LYS A 229 -8.90 -10.70 -21.14
N LEU A 230 -8.25 -11.48 -20.27
CA LEU A 230 -6.80 -11.71 -20.36
C LEU A 230 -6.41 -12.50 -21.61
N ARG A 231 -7.24 -13.46 -22.04
CA ARG A 231 -7.06 -14.20 -23.30
C ARG A 231 -7.25 -13.30 -24.51
N ASP A 232 -8.23 -12.41 -24.49
CA ASP A 232 -8.46 -11.45 -25.57
C ASP A 232 -7.28 -10.49 -25.73
N LEU A 233 -6.72 -10.00 -24.61
CA LEU A 233 -5.49 -9.19 -24.62
C LEU A 233 -4.32 -9.98 -25.21
N LYS A 234 -4.08 -11.22 -24.74
CA LYS A 234 -3.02 -12.09 -25.28
C LYS A 234 -3.24 -12.37 -26.78
N GLY A 235 -4.48 -12.57 -27.22
CA GLY A 235 -4.82 -12.76 -28.62
C GLY A 235 -4.57 -11.53 -29.49
N LYS A 236 -4.88 -10.32 -28.98
CA LYS A 236 -4.64 -9.05 -29.68
C LYS A 236 -3.16 -8.78 -29.90
N TYR A 237 -2.32 -8.98 -28.88
CA TYR A 237 -0.92 -8.57 -28.90
C TYR A 237 0.06 -9.71 -29.23
N GLY A 238 -0.38 -10.97 -29.17
CA GLY A 238 0.44 -12.15 -29.46
C GLY A 238 1.70 -12.19 -28.60
N GLU A 239 2.84 -12.51 -29.21
CA GLU A 239 4.13 -12.63 -28.52
C GLU A 239 4.65 -11.33 -27.89
N ARG A 240 4.09 -10.18 -28.25
CA ARG A 240 4.45 -8.89 -27.64
C ARG A 240 3.87 -8.69 -26.24
N LEU A 241 2.92 -9.54 -25.84
CA LEU A 241 2.33 -9.54 -24.50
C LEU A 241 2.45 -10.94 -23.89
N ARG A 242 3.17 -11.02 -22.77
CA ARG A 242 3.11 -12.20 -21.90
C ARG A 242 2.22 -11.89 -20.71
N VAL A 243 1.39 -12.84 -20.32
CA VAL A 243 0.55 -12.74 -19.11
C VAL A 243 1.08 -13.73 -18.09
N VAL A 244 1.35 -13.27 -16.87
CA VAL A 244 1.86 -14.07 -15.76
C VAL A 244 0.91 -13.98 -14.58
N LEU A 245 0.43 -15.14 -14.14
CA LEU A 245 -0.37 -15.32 -12.94
C LEU A 245 0.56 -15.78 -11.81
N LEU A 246 0.57 -15.06 -10.69
CA LEU A 246 1.50 -15.32 -9.58
C LEU A 246 0.99 -16.37 -8.59
N GLY A 247 -0.33 -16.56 -8.48
CA GLY A 247 -0.95 -17.46 -7.51
C GLY A 247 -0.52 -17.13 -6.07
N ASP A 248 -0.17 -18.15 -5.29
CA ASP A 248 0.22 -17.99 -3.87
C ASP A 248 1.48 -17.14 -3.66
N ARG A 249 2.28 -16.91 -4.71
CA ARG A 249 3.49 -16.07 -4.65
C ARG A 249 3.23 -14.58 -4.78
N GLU A 250 1.99 -14.17 -5.05
CA GLU A 250 1.65 -12.77 -5.32
C GLU A 250 2.20 -11.80 -4.27
N LYS A 251 1.96 -12.10 -2.98
CA LYS A 251 2.40 -11.25 -1.87
C LYS A 251 3.92 -11.09 -1.84
N GLU A 252 4.64 -12.21 -1.96
CA GLU A 252 6.12 -12.23 -1.96
C GLU A 252 6.67 -11.36 -3.10
N VAL A 253 6.13 -11.51 -4.31
CA VAL A 253 6.57 -10.74 -5.47
C VAL A 253 6.24 -9.25 -5.31
N MET A 254 5.04 -8.91 -4.82
CA MET A 254 4.70 -7.52 -4.52
C MET A 254 5.65 -6.91 -3.48
N ASP A 255 5.97 -7.63 -2.41
CA ASP A 255 6.88 -7.15 -1.37
C ASP A 255 8.31 -6.98 -1.90
N HIS A 256 8.81 -7.93 -2.71
CA HIS A 256 10.14 -7.84 -3.32
C HIS A 256 10.25 -6.66 -4.31
N PHE A 257 9.23 -6.45 -5.13
CA PHE A 257 9.15 -5.30 -6.04
C PHE A 257 8.72 -4.01 -5.33
N ARG A 258 8.38 -4.06 -4.04
CA ARG A 258 7.85 -2.94 -3.26
C ARG A 258 6.59 -2.31 -3.88
N VAL A 259 5.80 -3.11 -4.60
CA VAL A 259 4.55 -2.68 -5.25
C VAL A 259 3.45 -2.62 -4.20
N ARG A 260 2.90 -1.42 -4.00
CA ARG A 260 1.76 -1.19 -3.09
C ARG A 260 0.47 -0.92 -3.84
N TRP A 261 0.58 -0.26 -4.97
CA TRP A 261 -0.56 0.19 -5.76
C TRP A 261 -0.54 -0.44 -7.14
N THR A 262 -1.68 -0.43 -7.81
CA THR A 262 -1.76 -0.77 -9.23
C THR A 262 -2.51 0.33 -9.97
N PRO A 263 -2.10 0.67 -11.20
CA PRO A 263 -1.03 0.05 -11.98
C PRO A 263 0.38 0.48 -11.51
N THR A 264 1.36 -0.41 -11.62
CA THR A 264 2.79 -0.07 -11.46
C THR A 264 3.59 -0.67 -12.60
N PHE A 265 4.50 0.11 -13.18
CA PHE A 265 5.30 -0.25 -14.33
C PHE A 265 6.78 -0.23 -13.98
N PHE A 266 7.53 -1.24 -14.44
CA PHE A 266 8.98 -1.28 -14.35
C PHE A 266 9.57 -1.51 -15.74
N LEU A 267 10.47 -0.63 -16.18
CA LEU A 267 11.25 -0.85 -17.39
C LEU A 267 12.56 -1.54 -17.02
N VAL A 268 12.76 -2.76 -17.50
CA VAL A 268 14.03 -3.48 -17.44
C VAL A 268 14.77 -3.23 -18.76
N ASN A 269 16.00 -2.73 -18.70
CA ASN A 269 16.81 -2.46 -19.89
C ASN A 269 17.41 -3.74 -20.51
N ALA A 270 18.13 -3.60 -21.62
CA ALA A 270 18.75 -4.71 -22.34
C ALA A 270 19.79 -5.48 -21.50
N VAL A 271 20.49 -4.78 -20.59
CA VAL A 271 21.50 -5.35 -19.68
C VAL A 271 20.86 -6.06 -18.46
N GLY A 272 19.54 -5.93 -18.28
CA GLY A 272 18.80 -6.65 -17.23
C GLY A 272 18.63 -5.89 -15.92
N THR A 273 18.82 -4.58 -15.90
CA THR A 273 18.62 -3.73 -14.70
C THR A 273 17.38 -2.86 -14.80
N LEU A 274 16.80 -2.48 -13.67
CA LEU A 274 15.65 -1.59 -13.56
C LEU A 274 16.03 -0.16 -13.92
N ARG A 275 15.56 0.33 -15.06
CA ARG A 275 15.89 1.66 -15.58
C ARG A 275 14.92 2.75 -15.14
N ALA A 276 13.65 2.39 -14.98
CA ALA A 276 12.59 3.32 -14.61
C ALA A 276 11.41 2.60 -13.95
N VAL A 277 10.67 3.35 -13.12
CA VAL A 277 9.48 2.90 -12.39
C VAL A 277 8.41 3.98 -12.45
N TRP A 278 7.17 3.58 -12.70
CA TRP A 278 6.01 4.47 -12.65
C TRP A 278 4.91 3.85 -11.81
N GLU A 279 4.37 4.60 -10.87
CA GLU A 279 3.23 4.21 -10.04
C GLU A 279 1.99 5.01 -10.45
N GLY A 280 0.85 4.34 -10.56
CA GLY A 280 -0.39 4.95 -11.01
C GLY A 280 -0.52 5.04 -12.53
N ALA A 281 -1.69 5.49 -12.99
CA ALA A 281 -1.93 5.72 -14.41
C ALA A 281 -1.08 6.91 -14.88
N ASN A 282 -0.34 6.72 -15.98
CA ASN A 282 0.51 7.75 -16.57
C ASN A 282 0.31 7.80 -18.09
N GLU A 283 -0.38 8.82 -18.59
CA GLU A 283 -0.67 9.00 -20.02
C GLU A 283 0.58 9.30 -20.86
N THR A 284 1.67 9.79 -20.24
CA THR A 284 2.93 10.08 -20.94
C THR A 284 3.89 8.89 -20.99
N LEU A 285 3.51 7.75 -20.40
CA LEU A 285 4.36 6.56 -20.28
C LEU A 285 4.98 6.08 -21.61
N PRO A 286 4.26 5.98 -22.75
CA PRO A 286 4.88 5.57 -24.01
C PRO A 286 5.97 6.54 -24.49
N ARG A 287 5.80 7.85 -24.29
CA ARG A 287 6.81 8.85 -24.68
C ARG A 287 8.05 8.73 -23.81
N GLU A 288 7.86 8.64 -22.49
CA GLU A 288 8.96 8.49 -21.54
C GLU A 288 9.78 7.21 -21.80
N ILE A 289 9.11 6.10 -22.12
CA ILE A 289 9.79 4.86 -22.51
C ILE A 289 10.57 5.04 -23.82
N ALA A 290 9.98 5.69 -24.82
CA ALA A 290 10.66 5.95 -26.09
C ALA A 290 11.93 6.80 -25.91
N ASP A 291 11.86 7.85 -25.08
CA ASP A 291 13.01 8.70 -24.76
C ASP A 291 14.11 7.90 -24.04
N LEU A 292 13.74 7.09 -23.04
CA LEU A 292 14.68 6.25 -22.30
C LEU A 292 15.37 5.19 -23.18
N ILE A 293 14.67 4.63 -24.16
CA ILE A 293 15.25 3.67 -25.12
C ILE A 293 16.21 4.39 -26.07
N GLN A 294 15.87 5.59 -26.53
CA GLN A 294 16.73 6.39 -27.43
C GLN A 294 18.02 6.86 -26.74
N GLU A 295 17.94 7.31 -25.49
CA GLU A 295 19.10 7.75 -24.70
C GLU A 295 20.13 6.64 -24.47
N ALA A 296 19.66 5.39 -24.33
CA ALA A 296 20.52 4.27 -23.99
C ALA A 296 21.30 3.70 -25.19
N GLY A 297 20.90 4.01 -26.43
CA GLY A 297 21.48 3.37 -27.62
C GLY A 297 21.28 1.86 -27.68
N ASP A 298 20.35 1.32 -26.87
CA ASP A 298 20.16 -0.11 -26.58
C ASP A 298 19.09 -0.78 -27.47
N LEU A 299 19.10 -0.50 -28.77
CA LEU A 299 18.39 -1.30 -29.79
C LEU A 299 19.38 -2.04 -30.69
#